data_AF-A0A2M8P701-F1
#
_entry.id   AF-A0A2M8P701-F1
#
_cell.length_a   1.000
_cell.length_b   1.000
_cell.length_c   1.000
_cell.angle_alpha   90.00
_cell.angle_beta   90.00
_cell.angle_gamma   90.00
#
_symmetry.space_group_name_H-M   'P 1'
#
loop_
_entity.id
_entity.type
_entity.pdbx_description
1 polymer ?
#
loop_
_entity_poly.entity_id
_entity_poly.type
_entity_poly.pdbx_seq_one_letter_code
_entity_poly.pdbx_strand_id
1 'polypeptide(L)' 'MVANECGYAPRHLVYTMSDTHIYVNQIDGARDQASREPLPLPKLVLTPNKSVLEMTEYDIDVVGYEARPPIKYEVAV' A
#
# COMPACT_ATOMS: atom_id res chain seq x y z
N MET A 1 2.57 5.70 -11.46
CA MET A 1 3.85 6.26 -11.91
C MET A 1 4.19 5.80 -13.32
N VAL A 2 4.65 4.56 -13.58
CA VAL A 2 5.02 4.09 -14.95
C VAL A 2 3.90 4.23 -15.97
N ALA A 3 2.67 3.82 -15.62
CA ALA A 3 1.52 4.00 -16.51
C ALA A 3 1.32 5.48 -16.88
N ASN A 4 1.46 6.41 -15.93
CA ASN A 4 1.36 7.86 -16.17
C ASN A 4 2.47 8.38 -17.09
N GLU A 5 3.72 7.96 -16.84
CA GLU A 5 4.89 8.31 -17.68
C GLU A 5 4.68 7.90 -19.15
N CYS A 6 4.09 6.72 -19.36
CA CYS A 6 3.87 6.17 -20.68
C CYS A 6 2.51 6.54 -21.31
N GLY A 7 1.69 7.38 -20.66
CA GLY A 7 0.37 7.76 -21.16
C GLY A 7 -0.69 6.65 -21.13
N TYR A 8 -0.56 5.68 -20.21
CA TYR A 8 -1.47 4.55 -20.01
C TYR A 8 -2.23 4.61 -18.67
N ALA A 9 -3.26 3.78 -18.55
CA ALA A 9 -3.99 3.58 -17.30
C ALA A 9 -3.40 2.41 -16.48
N PRO A 10 -3.38 2.49 -15.13
CA PRO A 10 -3.00 1.36 -14.29
C PRO A 10 -4.04 0.23 -14.41
N ARG A 11 -3.59 -1.01 -14.18
CA ARG A 11 -4.45 -2.20 -14.23
C ARG A 11 -4.16 -3.13 -13.05
N HIS A 12 -3.87 -4.40 -13.31
CA HIS A 12 -3.71 -5.41 -12.27
C HIS A 12 -2.28 -5.41 -11.75
N LEU A 13 -2.14 -5.39 -10.42
CA LEU A 13 -0.93 -5.82 -9.75
C LEU A 13 -1.01 -7.35 -9.57
N VAL A 14 -0.09 -8.08 -10.17
CA VAL A 14 0.07 -9.52 -9.94
C VAL A 14 1.30 -9.70 -9.07
N TYR A 15 1.12 -10.27 -7.89
CA TYR A 15 2.19 -10.48 -6.92
C TYR A 15 2.36 -11.96 -6.62
N THR A 16 3.58 -12.46 -6.77
CA THR A 16 3.94 -13.86 -6.51
C THR A 16 4.94 -13.91 -5.36
N MET A 17 4.67 -14.75 -4.37
CA MET A 17 5.54 -14.95 -3.21
C MET A 17 6.04 -16.39 -3.16
N SER A 18 7.23 -16.61 -2.60
CA SER A 18 7.79 -17.95 -2.34
C SER A 18 7.77 -18.27 -0.85
N ASP A 19 8.81 -17.89 -0.11
CA ASP A 19 8.88 -18.01 1.34
C ASP A 19 8.07 -16.88 1.98
N THR A 20 6.83 -17.20 2.36
CA THR A 20 5.91 -16.28 3.01
C THR A 20 5.67 -16.74 4.44
N HIS A 21 6.13 -15.96 5.41
CA HIS A 21 6.10 -16.33 6.82
C HIS A 21 5.69 -15.15 7.72
N ILE A 22 5.33 -15.46 8.97
CA ILE A 22 5.00 -14.50 10.02
C ILE A 22 6.01 -14.69 11.16
N TYR A 23 6.66 -13.60 11.58
CA TYR A 23 7.55 -13.64 12.74
C TYR A 23 6.77 -13.92 14.02
N VAL A 24 7.40 -14.65 14.95
CA VAL A 24 6.74 -15.08 16.20
C VAL A 24 6.24 -13.90 17.02
N ASN A 25 7.00 -12.80 17.09
CA ASN A 25 6.62 -11.57 17.79
C ASN A 25 5.52 -10.77 17.08
N GLN A 26 5.04 -11.21 15.93
CA GLN A 26 3.98 -10.56 15.14
C GLN A 26 2.68 -11.37 15.08
N ILE A 27 2.66 -12.61 15.62
CA ILE A 27 1.50 -13.52 15.51
C ILE A 27 0.23 -12.90 16.12
N ASP A 28 0.31 -12.34 17.32
CA ASP A 28 -0.89 -11.83 18.01
C ASP A 28 -1.45 -10.58 17.32
N GLY A 29 -0.58 -9.69 16.80
CA GLY A 29 -1.04 -8.56 16.00
C GLY A 29 -1.61 -8.99 14.65
N ALA A 30 -1.04 -10.02 14.02
CA ALA A 30 -1.59 -10.57 12.77
C ALA A 30 -2.99 -11.17 12.98
N ARG A 31 -3.23 -11.82 14.12
CA ARG A 31 -4.56 -12.30 14.52
C ARG A 31 -5.54 -11.15 14.76
N ASP A 32 -5.12 -10.11 15.48
CA ASP A 32 -5.93 -8.91 15.67
C ASP A 32 -6.29 -8.28 14.32
N GLN A 33 -5.31 -8.09 13.42
CA GLN A 33 -5.54 -7.55 12.09
C GLN A 33 -6.52 -8.40 11.26
N ALA A 34 -6.35 -9.73 11.28
CA ALA A 34 -7.21 -10.65 10.55
C ALA A 34 -8.65 -10.68 11.07
N SER A 35 -8.89 -10.25 12.31
CA SER A 35 -10.23 -10.14 12.89
C SER A 35 -10.99 -8.86 12.50
N ARG A 36 -10.30 -7.89 11.85
CA ARG A 36 -10.89 -6.59 11.50
C ARG A 36 -11.58 -6.67 10.14
N GLU A 37 -12.83 -6.21 10.09
CA GLU A 37 -13.54 -6.02 8.83
C GLU A 37 -12.82 -4.99 7.93
N PRO A 38 -12.54 -5.33 6.65
CA PRO A 38 -11.95 -4.41 5.70
C PRO A 38 -12.81 -3.16 5.48
N LEU A 39 -12.15 -2.00 5.36
CA LEU A 39 -12.78 -0.74 4.96
C LEU A 39 -12.64 -0.54 3.43
N PRO A 40 -13.42 0.37 2.83
CA PRO A 40 -13.27 0.70 1.41
C PRO A 40 -11.82 1.06 1.06
N LEU A 41 -11.37 0.61 -0.11
CA LEU A 41 -10.04 0.95 -0.61
C LEU A 41 -9.97 2.45 -0.94
N PRO A 42 -8.85 3.13 -0.63
CA PRO A 42 -8.63 4.50 -1.05
C PRO A 42 -8.41 4.58 -2.57
N LYS A 43 -8.42 5.81 -3.09
CA LYS A 43 -7.91 6.12 -4.44
C LYS A 43 -6.58 6.85 -4.33
N LEU A 44 -5.60 6.40 -5.11
CA LEU A 44 -4.36 7.13 -5.35
C LEU A 44 -4.51 7.97 -6.63
N VAL A 45 -4.31 9.28 -6.52
CA VAL A 45 -4.33 10.24 -7.63
C VAL A 45 -2.92 10.81 -7.78
N LEU A 46 -2.41 10.83 -9.01
CA LEU A 46 -1.07 11.34 -9.32
C LEU A 46 -1.17 12.60 -10.16
N THR A 47 -0.24 13.54 -9.98
CA THR A 47 -0.06 14.67 -10.91
C THR A 47 0.15 14.13 -12.33
N PRO A 48 -0.73 14.49 -13.30
CA PRO A 48 -0.62 13.98 -14.66
C PRO A 48 0.59 14.59 -15.39
N ASN A 49 1.15 13.87 -16.35
CA ASN A 49 2.21 14.34 -17.26
C ASN A 49 3.50 14.85 -16.59
N LYS A 50 3.75 14.48 -15.34
CA LYS A 50 5.02 14.73 -14.66
C LYS A 50 5.95 13.53 -14.83
N SER A 51 7.23 13.78 -15.10
CA SER A 51 8.25 12.74 -15.17
C SER A 51 8.30 11.96 -13.86
N VAL A 52 8.35 10.62 -13.96
CA VAL A 52 8.47 9.72 -12.80
C VAL A 52 9.69 10.02 -11.94
N LEU A 53 10.78 10.52 -12.54
CA LEU A 53 12.01 10.89 -11.84
C LEU A 53 11.91 12.23 -11.09
N GLU A 54 10.88 13.02 -11.40
CA GLU A 54 10.62 14.33 -10.79
C GLU A 54 9.44 14.30 -9.79
N MET A 55 8.78 13.14 -9.65
CA MET A 55 7.67 12.98 -8.71
C MET A 55 8.16 13.06 -7.26
N THR A 56 7.41 13.80 -6.44
CA THR A 56 7.60 13.91 -4.99
C THR A 56 6.34 13.45 -4.25
N GLU A 57 6.38 13.42 -2.93
CA GLU A 57 5.22 13.11 -2.09
C GLU A 57 4.04 14.07 -2.30
N TYR A 58 4.31 15.31 -2.73
CA TYR A 58 3.28 16.32 -3.00
C TYR A 58 2.54 16.09 -4.33
N ASP A 59 3.00 15.16 -5.17
CA ASP A 59 2.34 14.79 -6.42
C ASP A 59 1.38 13.58 -6.25
N ILE A 60 1.19 13.12 -5.01
CA ILE A 60 0.44 11.91 -4.69
C ILE A 60 -0.64 12.23 -3.67
N ASP A 61 -1.89 12.22 -4.12
CA ASP A 61 -3.04 12.35 -3.23
C ASP A 61 -3.62 10.98 -2.88
N VAL A 62 -3.87 10.75 -1.59
CA VAL A 62 -4.59 9.58 -1.09
C VAL A 62 -6.00 10.00 -0.68
N VAL A 63 -6.96 9.75 -1.57
CA VAL A 63 -8.35 10.20 -1.40
C VAL A 63 -9.20 9.09 -0.81
N GLY A 64 -9.96 9.41 0.25
CA GLY A 64 -10.87 8.48 0.90
C GLY A 64 -10.17 7.38 1.69
N TYR A 65 -9.00 7.67 2.27
CA TYR A 65 -8.31 6.71 3.12
C TYR A 65 -8.96 6.65 4.50
N GLU A 66 -9.52 5.49 4.80
CA GLU A 66 -10.05 5.14 6.12
C GLU A 66 -9.26 3.97 6.67
N ALA A 67 -8.84 4.07 7.93
CA ALA A 67 -8.04 3.03 8.58
C ALA A 67 -8.45 2.82 10.03
N ARG A 68 -8.28 1.57 10.48
CA ARG A 68 -8.32 1.22 11.91
C ARG A 68 -7.04 1.72 12.60
N PRO A 69 -7.03 1.84 13.94
CA PRO A 69 -5.81 2.21 14.68
C PRO A 69 -4.62 1.30 14.33
N PRO A 70 -3.40 1.84 14.27
CA PRO A 70 -2.21 1.07 13.89
C PRO A 70 -1.91 -0.03 14.92
N ILE A 71 -1.48 -1.19 14.42
CA ILE A 71 -0.87 -2.26 15.23
C ILE A 71 0.64 -2.08 15.09
N LYS A 72 1.35 -1.92 16.21
CA LYS A 72 2.80 -1.72 16.20
C LYS A 72 3.50 -3.06 16.38
N TYR A 73 4.51 -3.30 15.56
CA TYR A 73 5.43 -4.44 15.66
C TYR A 73 6.85 -3.94 15.87
N GLU A 74 7.65 -4.70 16.59
CA GLU A 74 9.10 -4.55 16.56
C GLU A 74 9.67 -5.29 15.34
N VAL A 75 10.66 -4.69 14.69
CA VAL A 75 11.38 -5.34 13.59
C VAL A 75 12.26 -6.43 14.18
N ALA A 76 12.15 -7.65 13.66
CA ALA A 76 13.06 -8.72 14.03
C ALA A 76 14.46 -8.42 13.48
N VAL A 77 15.47 -8.50 14.34
CA VAL A 77 16.90 -8.35 13.99
C VAL A 77 17.52 -9.72 13.74
#